data_AF-A0AA41CD04-F1
#
_entry.id   AF-A0AA41CD04-F1
#
_cell.length_a   1.000
_cell.length_b   1.000
_cell.length_c   1.000
_cell.angle_alpha   90.00
_cell.angle_beta   90.00
_cell.angle_gamma   90.00
#
_symmetry.space_group_name_H-M   'P 1'
#
loop_
_entity.id
_entity.type
_entity.pdbx_description
1 polymer ?
#
loop_
_entity_poly.entity_id
_entity_poly.type
_entity_poly.pdbx_seq_one_letter_code
_entity_poly.pdbx_strand_id
1 'polypeptide(L)' 'MPIGLCCVCDEPLDLADAGVCKTCGNGFCWNDCGEWHRGEHTCSTCMDADDGDQEDDEEDTNG' A
#
# COMPACT_ATOMS: atom_id res chain seq x y z
N MET A 1 -15.41 5.23 3.09
CA MET A 1 -15.79 3.81 3.11
C MET A 1 -16.19 3.43 4.53
N PRO A 2 -17.11 2.47 4.76
CA PRO A 2 -17.41 2.02 6.12
C PRO A 2 -16.14 1.54 6.82
N ILE A 3 -15.97 1.92 8.08
CA ILE A 3 -14.85 1.51 8.94
C ILE A 3 -14.96 -0.01 9.12
N GLY A 4 -14.16 -0.79 8.38
CA GLY A 4 -14.16 -2.24 8.52
C GLY A 4 -13.96 -3.07 7.24
N LEU A 5 -13.62 -2.48 6.09
CA LEU A 5 -13.19 -3.25 4.90
C LEU A 5 -11.74 -2.91 4.53
N CYS A 6 -11.01 -3.90 4.04
CA CYS A 6 -9.66 -3.74 3.55
C CYS A 6 -9.67 -2.93 2.26
N CYS A 7 -8.82 -1.90 2.16
CA CYS A 7 -8.71 -1.09 0.95
C CYS A 7 -8.06 -1.79 -0.25
N VAL A 8 -7.55 -3.01 -0.07
CA VAL A 8 -6.85 -3.79 -1.11
C VAL A 8 -7.73 -4.92 -1.63
N CYS A 9 -8.29 -5.75 -0.74
CA CYS A 9 -9.08 -6.92 -1.12
C CYS A 9 -10.59 -6.77 -0.89
N ASP A 10 -11.05 -5.63 -0.35
CA ASP A 10 -12.46 -5.36 0.00
C ASP A 10 -13.08 -6.37 0.99
N GLU A 11 -12.27 -7.22 1.63
CA GLU A 11 -12.72 -8.16 2.66
C GLU A 11 -12.91 -7.45 4.03
N PRO A 12 -13.81 -7.98 4.89
CA PRO A 12 -14.00 -7.44 6.22
C PRO A 12 -12.72 -7.52 7.07
N LEU A 13 -12.31 -6.37 7.61
CA LEU A 13 -11.17 -6.26 8.51
C LEU A 13 -11.51 -6.83 9.87
N ASP A 14 -10.66 -7.74 10.35
CA ASP A 14 -10.60 -8.05 11.77
C ASP A 14 -9.86 -6.92 12.48
N LEU A 15 -10.54 -6.21 13.37
CA LEU A 15 -9.96 -5.09 14.12
C LEU A 15 -8.77 -5.51 15.00
N ALA A 16 -8.61 -6.80 15.30
CA ALA A 16 -7.45 -7.32 16.02
C ALA A 16 -6.17 -7.34 15.16
N ASP A 17 -6.30 -7.57 13.85
CA ASP A 17 -5.19 -7.73 12.89
C ASP A 17 -5.26 -6.70 11.74
N ALA A 18 -6.00 -5.60 11.93
CA ALA A 18 -6.10 -4.53 10.95
C ALA A 18 -4.95 -3.53 11.10
N GLY A 19 -4.22 -3.30 10.02
CA GLY A 19 -3.27 -2.19 9.88
C GLY A 19 -3.96 -0.92 9.36
N VAL A 20 -3.38 0.25 9.65
CA VAL A 20 -3.79 1.53 9.05
C VAL A 20 -2.64 2.05 8.21
N CYS A 21 -2.86 2.18 6.91
CA CYS A 21 -1.82 2.65 5.99
C CYS A 21 -1.52 4.13 6.26
N LYS A 22 -0.26 4.47 6.50
CA LYS A 22 0.16 5.85 6.75
C LYS A 22 0.14 6.73 5.51
N THR A 23 0.26 6.13 4.33
CA THR A 23 0.20 6.82 3.04
C THR A 23 -1.22 7.22 2.65
N CYS A 24 -2.18 6.29 2.66
CA CYS A 24 -3.56 6.57 2.22
C CYS A 24 -4.58 6.76 3.36
N GLY A 25 -4.22 6.43 4.60
CA GLY A 25 -5.10 6.55 5.77
C GLY A 25 -6.20 5.48 5.87
N ASN A 26 -6.21 4.49 4.97
CA ASN A 26 -7.22 3.42 4.97
C ASN A 26 -6.78 2.19 5.78
N GLY A 27 -7.76 1.41 6.24
CA GLY A 27 -7.52 0.14 6.90
C GLY A 27 -7.21 -0.98 5.90
N PHE A 28 -6.30 -1.88 6.27
CA PHE A 28 -5.92 -3.04 5.46
C PHE A 28 -5.59 -4.28 6.32
N CYS A 29 -5.62 -5.47 5.74
CA CYS A 29 -5.25 -6.71 6.43
C CYS A 29 -3.75 -6.75 6.65
N TRP A 30 -3.28 -6.67 7.90
CA TRP A 30 -1.86 -6.49 8.21
C TRP A 30 -0.97 -7.65 7.73
N ASN A 31 -1.47 -8.88 7.67
CA ASN A 31 -0.67 -10.04 7.26
C ASN A 31 -0.80 -10.40 5.77
N ASP A 32 -1.84 -9.90 5.09
CA ASP A 32 -2.20 -10.33 3.72
C ASP A 32 -2.12 -9.19 2.69
N CYS A 33 -2.37 -7.95 3.10
CA CYS A 33 -2.59 -6.81 2.20
C CYS A 33 -1.70 -5.60 2.51
N GLY A 34 -0.67 -5.80 3.32
CA GLY A 34 0.36 -4.80 3.56
C GLY A 34 1.39 -5.30 4.55
N GLU A 35 2.37 -4.46 4.82
CA GLU A 35 3.53 -4.80 5.64
C GLU A 35 4.19 -3.55 6.20
N TRP A 36 5.30 -3.75 6.92
CA TRP A 36 6.17 -2.65 7.33
C TRP A 36 6.97 -2.16 6.13
N HIS A 37 6.65 -0.96 5.65
CA HIS A 37 7.43 -0.28 4.62
C HIS A 37 8.01 1.02 5.18
N ARG A 38 9.34 1.19 5.08
CA ARG A 38 10.05 2.38 5.59
C ARG A 38 9.79 2.72 7.07
N GLY A 39 9.46 1.72 7.88
CA GLY A 39 9.15 1.89 9.30
C GLY A 39 7.73 2.38 9.59
N GLU A 40 6.84 2.37 8.59
CA GLU A 40 5.42 2.67 8.72
C GLU A 40 4.56 1.51 8.19
N HIS A 41 3.32 1.42 8.67
CA HIS A 41 2.34 0.48 8.13
C HIS A 41 1.88 0.96 6.76
N THR A 42 2.06 0.14 5.73
CA THR A 42 1.73 0.50 4.35
C THR A 42 0.98 -0.63 3.67
N CYS A 43 -0.14 -0.32 3.01
CA CYS A 43 -0.87 -1.32 2.23
C CYS A 43 -0.14 -1.59 0.90
N SER A 44 -0.29 -2.79 0.33
CA SER A 44 0.40 -3.20 -0.89
C SER A 44 0.20 -2.22 -2.05
N THR A 45 -1.03 -1.68 -2.21
CA THR A 45 -1.31 -0.67 -3.24
C THR A 45 -0.46 0.59 -3.13
N CYS A 46 -0.22 1.08 -1.91
CA CYS A 46 0.63 2.25 -1.68
C CYS A 46 2.11 1.91 -1.70
N MET A 47 2.47 0.66 -1.40
CA MET A 47 3.83 0.17 -1.46
C MET A 47 4.30 0.07 -2.92
N ASP A 48 3.53 -0.56 -3.80
CA ASP A 48 3.82 -0.63 -5.25
C ASP A 48 3.94 0.77 -5.87
N ALA A 49 3.11 1.72 -5.44
CA ALA A 49 3.17 3.10 -5.92
C ALA A 49 4.41 3.88 -5.45
N ASP A 50 5.02 3.49 -4.33
CA ASP A 50 6.24 4.12 -3.78
C ASP A 50 7.53 3.43 -4.28
N ASP A 51 7.46 2.14 -4.60
CA ASP A 51 8.58 1.38 -5.21
C ASP A 51 8.68 1.64 -6.72
N GLY A 52 7.58 2.00 -7.38
CA GLY A 52 7.51 2.35 -8.80
C GLY A 52 8.15 3.69 -9.22
N ASP A 53 8.83 4.40 -8.32
CA ASP A 53 9.59 5.63 -8.65
C ASP A 53 11.05 5.33 -9.03
N GLN A 54 11.32 4.13 -9.57
CA GLN A 54 12.61 3.73 -10.14
C GLN A 54 12.42 2.96 -11.45
N GLU A 55 11.83 3.62 -12.45
CA GLU A 55 12.08 3.27 -13.86
C GLU A 55 12.24 4.54 -14.70
N ASP A 56 13.52 4.93 -14.80
CA ASP A 56 14.17 5.43 -16.02
C ASP A 56 13.62 6.73 -16.63
N ASP A 57 13.97 7.84 -15.98
CA ASP A 57 14.29 9.05 -16.72
C ASP A 57 15.60 8.78 -17.50
N GLU A 58 15.58 9.05 -18.81
CA GLU A 58 16.74 9.37 -19.66
C GLU A 58 17.47 8.21 -20.37
N GLU A 59 16.96 7.79 -21.54
CA GLU A 59 17.86 7.55 -22.68
C GLU A 59 17.48 8.36 -23.93
N ASP A 60 18.42 9.25 -24.24
CA ASP A 60 18.50 10.25 -25.27
C ASP A 60 17.98 9.88 -26.66
N THR A 61 17.39 10.89 -27.29
CA THR A 61 17.35 11.09 -28.74
C THR A 61 18.66 10.66 -29.41
N ASN A 62 18.64 9.83 -30.45
CA ASN A 62 19.41 9.92 -31.72
C ASN A 62 19.42 8.58 -32.48
N GLY A 63 18.91 8.58 -33.71
CA GLY A 63 19.01 7.48 -34.67
C GLY A 63 18.15 7.68 -35.90
#